data_AF-A0A1M6L3K3-F1
#
_entry.id   AF-A0A1M6L3K3-F1
#
_cell.length_a   1.000
_cell.length_b   1.000
_cell.length_c   1.000
_cell.angle_alpha   90.00
_cell.angle_beta   90.00
_cell.angle_gamma   90.00
#
_symmetry.space_group_name_H-M   'P 1'
#
loop_
_entity.id
_entity.type
_entity.pdbx_description
1 polymer ?
#
loop_
_entity_poly.entity_id
_entity_poly.type
_entity_poly.pdbx_seq_one_letter_code
_entity_poly.pdbx_strand_id
1 'polypeptide(L)'
;MTDEGRADRDAFRPEFTGAAPRFDAETDGPVLHVPVLRGDGSPLGRLWASRDGAAAGFVPVPGAAGLNAKGAWVRRLIQARAEGLDALGALARWTGAPQDDRAGAVPPESAPERADRLRDLPEP
;
A
#
# COMPACT_ATOMS: atom_id res chain seq x y z
N MET A 1 51.46 -19.22 -28.75
CA MET A 1 50.88 -19.69 -27.47
C MET A 1 49.70 -18.79 -27.23
N THR A 2 48.53 -19.30 -27.56
CA THR A 2 47.34 -18.52 -27.91
C THR A 2 46.54 -18.22 -26.65
N ASP A 3 46.10 -16.98 -26.56
CA ASP A 3 44.89 -16.46 -25.91
C ASP A 3 44.02 -17.50 -25.18
N GLU A 4 44.02 -17.44 -23.84
CA GLU A 4 42.93 -17.97 -23.02
C GLU A 4 42.25 -16.81 -22.29
N GLY A 5 41.66 -15.89 -23.07
CA GLY A 5 40.51 -15.12 -22.60
C GLY A 5 39.31 -16.05 -22.46
N ARG A 6 39.24 -16.84 -21.38
CA ARG A 6 38.07 -17.67 -21.09
C ARG A 6 37.21 -17.03 -20.01
N ALA A 7 36.31 -16.18 -20.52
CA ALA A 7 34.99 -15.85 -19.99
C ALA A 7 34.53 -16.67 -18.77
N ASP A 8 34.45 -16.01 -17.61
CA ASP A 8 33.51 -16.36 -16.54
C ASP A 8 33.26 -15.17 -15.60
N ARG A 9 32.76 -14.05 -16.16
CA ARG A 9 32.29 -12.89 -15.37
C ARG A 9 30.92 -12.36 -15.76
N ASP A 10 30.32 -12.94 -16.80
CA ASP A 10 28.86 -12.99 -16.98
C ASP A 10 28.43 -14.37 -16.46
N ALA A 11 27.60 -14.55 -15.46
CA ALA A 11 26.44 -13.75 -15.14
C ALA A 11 25.97 -14.13 -13.72
N PHE A 12 26.32 -13.32 -12.71
CA PHE A 12 25.36 -13.17 -11.61
C PHE A 12 24.19 -12.37 -12.17
N ARG A 13 23.27 -13.07 -12.83
CA ARG A 13 21.92 -12.58 -13.03
C ARG A 13 21.19 -12.93 -11.75
N PRO A 14 21.01 -12.01 -10.79
CA PRO A 14 19.99 -12.26 -9.81
C PRO A 14 18.71 -12.42 -10.62
N GLU A 15 18.19 -13.65 -10.63
CA GLU A 15 16.76 -13.89 -10.79
C GLU A 15 16.14 -13.06 -9.66
N PHE A 16 15.90 -11.77 -9.89
CA PHE A 16 14.92 -11.03 -9.13
C PHE A 16 13.61 -11.72 -9.49
N THR A 17 13.34 -12.83 -8.81
CA THR A 17 12.01 -13.44 -8.74
C THR A 17 11.06 -12.27 -8.55
N GLY A 18 10.23 -12.05 -9.57
CA GLY A 18 9.67 -10.74 -9.91
C GLY A 18 9.22 -9.95 -8.68
N ALA A 19 9.54 -8.66 -8.66
CA ALA A 19 9.20 -7.77 -7.55
C ALA A 19 7.75 -8.04 -7.10
N ALA A 20 7.55 -8.33 -5.80
CA ALA A 20 6.24 -8.73 -5.26
C ALA A 20 5.12 -7.88 -5.86
N PRO A 21 3.99 -8.48 -6.27
CA PRO A 21 2.97 -7.77 -7.03
C PRO A 21 2.43 -6.60 -6.19
N ARG A 22 2.34 -5.43 -6.83
CA ARG A 22 1.91 -4.18 -6.18
C ARG A 22 0.70 -3.63 -6.92
N PHE A 23 -0.12 -2.90 -6.19
CA PHE A 23 -1.07 -1.98 -6.81
C PHE A 23 -0.34 -0.82 -7.46
N ASP A 24 -0.97 -0.21 -8.45
CA ASP A 24 -0.50 1.05 -8.98
C ASP A 24 -0.54 2.12 -7.87
N ALA A 25 0.46 2.98 -7.84
CA ALA A 25 0.61 3.99 -6.79
C ALA A 25 -0.30 5.22 -7.02
N GLU A 26 -0.81 5.37 -8.23
CA GLU A 26 -1.58 6.52 -8.69
C GLU A 26 -2.79 6.06 -9.48
N THR A 27 -3.81 6.92 -9.57
CA THR A 27 -4.95 6.72 -10.44
C THR A 27 -5.53 8.06 -10.85
N ASP A 28 -6.03 8.13 -12.08
CA ASP A 28 -6.85 9.24 -12.56
C ASP A 28 -8.34 9.04 -12.27
N GLY A 29 -8.72 7.86 -11.79
CA GLY A 29 -10.11 7.56 -11.45
C GLY A 29 -10.51 8.01 -10.04
N PRO A 30 -11.81 7.94 -9.75
CA PRO A 30 -12.30 8.10 -8.39
C PRO A 30 -11.78 6.99 -7.47
N VAL A 31 -11.60 7.34 -6.21
CA VAL A 31 -11.11 6.43 -5.16
C VAL A 31 -12.14 6.31 -4.04
N LEU A 32 -12.11 5.17 -3.35
CA LEU A 32 -12.71 5.01 -2.04
C LEU A 32 -11.64 5.10 -0.97
N HIS A 33 -11.96 5.67 0.18
CA HIS A 33 -11.00 5.82 1.27
C HIS A 33 -11.65 5.66 2.65
N VAL A 34 -10.83 5.30 3.62
CA VAL A 34 -11.19 5.15 5.03
C VAL A 34 -10.09 5.73 5.93
N PRO A 35 -10.43 6.25 7.12
CA PRO A 35 -9.42 6.71 8.07
C PRO A 35 -8.64 5.54 8.66
N VAL A 36 -7.39 5.81 9.01
CA VAL A 36 -6.54 4.90 9.80
C VAL A 36 -6.21 5.60 11.10
N LEU A 37 -6.52 4.95 12.22
CA LEU A 37 -6.39 5.52 13.55
C LEU A 37 -5.42 4.70 14.43
N ARG A 38 -4.76 5.39 15.36
CA ARG A 38 -4.09 4.75 16.51
C ARG A 38 -5.09 4.28 17.55
N GLY A 39 -4.58 3.51 18.53
CA GLY A 39 -5.42 2.92 19.58
C GLY A 39 -6.01 3.98 20.52
N ASP A 40 -5.40 5.17 20.53
CA ASP A 40 -5.89 6.37 21.21
C ASP A 40 -6.91 7.18 20.37
N GLY A 41 -7.23 6.74 19.14
CA GLY A 41 -8.13 7.42 18.21
C GLY A 41 -7.47 8.49 17.33
N SER A 42 -6.17 8.76 17.50
CA SER A 42 -5.48 9.80 16.70
C SER A 42 -5.31 9.37 15.24
N PRO A 43 -5.49 10.27 14.24
CA PRO A 43 -5.32 9.92 12.85
C PRO A 43 -3.86 9.65 12.52
N LEU A 44 -3.63 8.62 11.71
CA LEU A 44 -2.34 8.30 11.09
C LEU A 44 -2.34 8.57 9.59
N GLY A 45 -3.51 8.66 8.98
CA GLY A 45 -3.68 8.88 7.55
C GLY A 45 -4.96 8.25 7.01
N ARG A 46 -5.00 8.08 5.70
CA ARG A 46 -6.11 7.45 4.98
C ARG A 46 -5.61 6.31 4.11
N LEU A 47 -6.29 5.18 4.19
CA LEU A 47 -6.13 4.06 3.26
C LEU A 47 -7.11 4.29 2.10
N TRP A 48 -6.66 4.11 0.87
CA TRP A 48 -7.48 4.32 -0.31
C TRP A 48 -7.31 3.22 -1.36
N ALA A 49 -8.34 3.04 -2.18
CA ALA A 49 -8.41 2.10 -3.28
C ALA A 49 -9.14 2.74 -4.48
N SER A 50 -8.61 2.55 -5.68
CA SER A 50 -9.29 2.95 -6.91
C SER A 50 -10.53 2.11 -7.16
N ARG A 51 -11.52 2.73 -7.80
CA ARG A 51 -12.80 2.08 -8.12
C ARG A 51 -12.69 0.96 -9.15
N ASP A 52 -11.65 0.97 -9.98
CA ASP A 52 -11.33 -0.07 -10.95
C ASP A 52 -10.54 -1.24 -10.37
N GLY A 53 -10.14 -1.18 -9.08
CA GLY A 53 -9.42 -2.24 -8.40
C GLY A 53 -7.90 -2.30 -8.66
N ALA A 54 -7.35 -1.43 -9.51
CA ALA A 54 -5.95 -1.52 -9.95
C ALA A 54 -4.94 -0.82 -9.02
N ALA A 55 -5.35 0.30 -8.40
CA ALA A 55 -4.49 1.19 -7.63
C ALA A 55 -4.94 1.26 -6.16
N ALA A 56 -3.98 1.29 -5.25
CA ALA A 56 -4.25 1.41 -3.81
C ALA A 56 -3.04 2.02 -3.11
N GLY A 57 -3.29 2.70 -2.01
CA GLY A 57 -2.22 3.33 -1.27
C GLY A 57 -2.63 3.86 0.08
N PHE A 58 -1.67 4.53 0.70
CA PHE A 58 -1.85 5.15 2.00
C PHE A 58 -1.30 6.59 1.95
N VAL A 59 -2.16 7.54 2.31
CA VAL A 59 -1.79 8.95 2.47
C VAL A 59 -1.61 9.22 3.96
N PRO A 60 -0.37 9.45 4.43
CA PRO A 60 -0.09 9.68 5.84
C PRO A 60 -0.51 11.09 6.29
N VAL A 61 -0.83 11.26 7.57
CA VAL A 61 -0.75 12.58 8.22
C VAL A 61 0.69 13.11 8.14
N PRO A 62 0.91 14.44 8.13
CA PRO A 62 2.25 15.01 8.23
C PRO A 62 2.98 14.57 9.51
N GLY A 63 4.29 14.36 9.42
CA GLY A 63 5.17 14.05 10.55
C GLY A 63 5.49 12.57 10.75
N ALA A 64 6.26 12.29 11.80
CA ALA A 64 6.90 10.97 12.00
C ALA A 64 5.89 9.82 12.18
N ALA A 65 4.76 10.08 12.85
CA ALA A 65 3.75 9.06 13.10
C ALA A 65 3.13 8.53 11.78
N GLY A 66 2.71 9.42 10.88
CA GLY A 66 2.17 9.05 9.58
C GLY A 66 3.20 8.37 8.68
N LEU A 67 4.44 8.88 8.66
CA LEU A 67 5.53 8.26 7.89
C LEU A 67 5.86 6.83 8.36
N ASN A 68 5.86 6.59 9.68
CA ASN A 68 6.06 5.26 10.23
C ASN A 68 4.91 4.31 9.85
N ALA A 69 3.66 4.79 9.88
CA ALA A 69 2.50 4.01 9.45
C ALA A 69 2.54 3.66 7.96
N LYS A 70 3.01 4.58 7.11
CA LYS A 70 3.10 4.39 5.65
C LYS A 70 3.86 3.14 5.26
N GLY A 71 5.01 2.90 5.89
CA GLY A 71 5.83 1.70 5.60
C GLY A 71 5.10 0.40 5.91
N ALA A 72 4.30 0.36 6.98
CA ALA A 72 3.52 -0.81 7.35
C ALA A 72 2.32 -1.04 6.40
N TRP A 73 1.63 0.04 6.03
CA TRP A 73 0.50 -0.05 5.09
C TRP A 73 0.91 -0.47 3.69
N VAL A 74 2.06 0.00 3.19
CA VAL A 74 2.61 -0.47 1.91
C VAL A 74 2.83 -1.99 1.94
N ARG A 75 3.36 -2.54 3.04
CA ARG A 75 3.56 -4.00 3.18
C ARG A 75 2.23 -4.76 3.22
N ARG A 76 1.23 -4.23 3.92
CA ARG A 76 -0.12 -4.82 3.98
C ARG A 76 -0.81 -4.85 2.61
N LEU A 77 -0.63 -3.81 1.80
CA LEU A 77 -1.16 -3.74 0.44
C LEU A 77 -0.41 -4.70 -0.51
N ILE A 78 0.91 -4.79 -0.40
CA ILE A 78 1.70 -5.80 -1.15
C ILE A 78 1.22 -7.22 -0.81
N GLN A 79 1.01 -7.49 0.49
CA GLN A 79 0.50 -8.79 0.93
C GLN A 79 -0.89 -9.09 0.34
N ALA A 80 -1.83 -8.14 0.44
CA ALA A 80 -3.16 -8.30 -0.13
C ALA A 80 -3.13 -8.57 -1.65
N ARG A 81 -2.28 -7.86 -2.39
CA ARG A 81 -2.13 -8.09 -3.82
C ARG A 81 -1.48 -9.44 -4.13
N ALA A 82 -0.51 -9.87 -3.32
CA ALA A 82 0.11 -11.19 -3.44
C ALA A 82 -0.88 -12.34 -3.15
N GLU A 83 -1.88 -12.09 -2.31
CA GLU A 83 -3.01 -12.99 -2.04
C GLU A 83 -4.08 -12.96 -3.16
N GLY A 84 -3.88 -12.15 -4.21
CA GLY A 84 -4.79 -12.06 -5.35
C GLY A 84 -5.95 -11.10 -5.16
N LEU A 85 -5.95 -10.28 -4.10
CA LEU A 85 -6.98 -9.26 -3.89
C LEU A 85 -6.77 -8.08 -4.85
N ASP A 86 -7.87 -7.53 -5.35
CA ASP A 86 -7.89 -6.21 -5.98
C ASP A 86 -7.87 -5.10 -4.90
N ALA A 87 -7.80 -3.83 -5.33
CA ALA A 87 -7.67 -2.71 -4.41
C ALA A 87 -8.87 -2.59 -3.45
N LEU A 88 -10.09 -2.86 -3.94
CA LEU A 88 -11.32 -2.79 -3.14
C LEU A 88 -11.39 -3.94 -2.13
N GLY A 89 -11.00 -5.14 -2.55
CA GLY A 89 -10.85 -6.30 -1.69
C GLY A 89 -9.80 -6.08 -0.61
N ALA A 90 -8.67 -5.45 -0.96
CA ALA A 90 -7.65 -5.06 0.02
C ALA A 90 -8.18 -4.03 1.04
N LEU A 91 -8.94 -3.02 0.58
CA LEU A 91 -9.58 -2.04 1.46
C LEU A 91 -10.52 -2.75 2.45
N ALA A 92 -11.44 -3.59 1.95
CA ALA A 92 -12.38 -4.34 2.77
C ALA A 92 -11.69 -5.31 3.74
N ARG A 93 -10.61 -5.96 3.30
CA ARG A 93 -9.81 -6.91 4.10
C ARG A 93 -9.18 -6.26 5.34
N TRP A 94 -8.81 -4.99 5.23
CA TRP A 94 -8.13 -4.26 6.30
C TRP A 94 -9.07 -3.40 7.15
N THR A 95 -10.30 -3.15 6.71
CA THR A 95 -11.36 -2.59 7.55
C THR A 95 -11.69 -3.54 8.71
N GLY A 96 -11.57 -3.06 9.94
CA GLY A 96 -11.81 -3.85 11.16
C GLY A 96 -10.71 -4.87 11.48
N ALA A 97 -9.59 -4.86 10.76
CA ALA A 97 -8.44 -5.68 11.12
C ALA A 97 -7.86 -5.24 12.48
N PRO A 98 -7.23 -6.17 13.25
CA PRO A 98 -6.69 -5.84 14.56
C PRO A 98 -5.72 -4.66 14.55
N GLN A 99 -5.74 -3.91 15.67
CA GLN A 99 -4.84 -2.81 15.92
C GLN A 99 -3.37 -3.23 15.83
N ASP A 100 -2.55 -2.35 15.25
CA ASP A 100 -1.11 -2.49 15.19
C ASP A 100 -0.45 -1.21 15.73
N ASP A 101 0.57 -1.36 16.56
CA ASP A 101 1.21 -0.24 17.25
C ASP A 101 1.84 0.79 16.29
N ARG A 102 2.26 0.35 15.10
CA ARG A 102 2.89 1.20 14.09
C ARG A 102 1.91 1.65 13.01
N ALA A 103 1.06 0.74 12.55
CA ALA A 103 0.17 0.98 11.42
C ALA A 103 -1.21 1.53 11.83
N GLY A 104 -1.58 1.37 13.11
CA GLY A 104 -2.95 1.54 13.54
C GLY A 104 -3.90 0.51 12.92
N ALA A 105 -5.18 0.83 12.92
CA ALA A 105 -6.22 0.09 12.21
C ALA A 105 -7.20 1.03 11.52
N VAL A 106 -7.93 0.46 10.57
CA VAL A 106 -9.17 1.05 10.06
C VAL A 106 -10.29 0.60 10.99
N PRO A 107 -11.04 1.50 11.65
CA PRO A 107 -12.14 1.12 12.53
C PRO A 107 -13.18 0.24 11.79
N PRO A 108 -13.75 -0.80 12.44
CA PRO A 108 -14.67 -1.74 11.79
C PRO A 108 -15.95 -1.08 11.25
N GLU A 109 -16.38 0.02 11.86
CA GLU A 109 -17.53 0.82 11.47
C GLU A 109 -17.24 1.83 10.34
N SER A 110 -16.00 1.90 9.86
CA SER A 110 -15.61 2.84 8.80
C SER A 110 -16.31 2.50 7.49
N ALA A 111 -17.28 3.33 7.10
CA ALA A 111 -17.86 3.29 5.76
C ALA A 111 -16.89 3.94 4.76
N PRO A 112 -16.53 3.27 3.64
CA PRO A 112 -15.70 3.87 2.61
C PRO A 112 -16.36 5.12 2.02
N GLU A 113 -15.65 6.24 2.11
CA GLU A 113 -16.04 7.52 1.50
C GLU A 113 -15.45 7.64 0.10
N ARG A 114 -16.09 8.41 -0.78
CA ARG A 114 -15.64 8.62 -2.17
C ARG A 114 -14.93 9.97 -2.31
N ALA A 115 -13.81 9.96 -3.01
CA ALA A 115 -13.20 11.16 -3.61
C ALA A 115 -13.11 11.00 -5.14
N ASP A 116 -13.32 12.09 -5.89
CA ASP A 116 -13.32 12.04 -7.36
C ASP A 116 -11.91 11.91 -7.95
N ARG A 117 -10.88 12.34 -7.21
CA ARG A 117 -9.46 12.09 -7.50
C ARG A 117 -8.69 11.83 -6.21
N LEU A 118 -7.52 11.20 -6.35
CA LEU A 118 -6.61 10.95 -5.22
C LEU A 118 -6.16 12.23 -4.50
N ARG A 119 -5.98 13.34 -5.23
CA ARG A 119 -5.62 14.64 -4.66
C ARG A 119 -6.77 15.34 -3.92
N ASP A 120 -8.00 14.86 -4.08
CA ASP A 120 -9.19 15.43 -3.43
C ASP A 120 -9.50 14.73 -2.10
N LEU A 121 -8.61 13.83 -1.63
CA LEU A 121 -8.75 13.20 -0.33
C LEU A 121 -8.77 14.28 0.76
N PRO A 122 -9.73 14.23 1.69
CA PRO A 122 -9.74 15.17 2.81
C PRO A 122 -8.49 14.95 3.66
N GLU A 123 -7.97 16.07 4.19
CA GLU A 123 -6.89 16.02 5.16
C GLU A 123 -7.29 15.09 6.33
N PRO A 124 -6.39 14.19 6.75
CA PRO A 124 -6.65 13.21 7.80
C PRO A 124 -6.79 13.81 9.21
#